data_AF-A0A1F9WTK8-F1
#
_entry.id   AF-A0A1F9WTK8-F1
#
_cell.length_a   1.000
_cell.length_b   1.000
_cell.length_c   1.000
_cell.angle_alpha   90.00
_cell.angle_beta   90.00
_cell.angle_gamma   90.00
#
_symmetry.space_group_name_H-M   'P 1'
#
loop_
_entity.id
_entity.type
_entity.pdbx_description
1 polymer ?
#
loop_
_entity_poly.entity_id
_entity_poly.type
_entity_poly.pdbx_seq_one_letter_code
_entity_poly.pdbx_strand_id
1 'polypeptide(L)'
;MNWKGDERRKKVLTERKIQLQFLTLIIAAFVVILILIEVHIYSFLKSILPRIQFATDHSYILGLGITIMVEMLVIISVVGYITVVHSHRIVGPFSRVQRELGEMEKEGKYRHLKVRKKDLLIALVEKINILIDRTNK
;
A
#
# COMPACT_ATOMS: atom_id res chain seq x y z
N MET A 1 -29.86 22.66 15.57
CA MET A 1 -29.34 21.35 16.04
C MET A 1 -27.83 21.41 15.95
N ASN A 2 -27.17 21.51 17.10
CA ASN A 2 -25.78 21.96 17.24
C ASN A 2 -24.82 20.78 17.04
N TRP A 3 -24.22 20.65 15.86
CA TRP A 3 -23.28 19.55 15.59
C TRP A 3 -21.87 19.95 16.01
N LYS A 4 -21.46 19.56 17.23
CA LYS A 4 -20.07 19.63 17.70
C LYS A 4 -19.25 18.59 16.93
N GLY A 5 -18.40 19.08 16.03
CA GLY A 5 -17.36 18.25 15.43
C GLY A 5 -16.23 18.06 16.42
N ASP A 6 -16.07 16.87 16.99
CA ASP A 6 -14.74 16.43 17.43
C ASP A 6 -14.55 14.92 17.67
N GLU A 7 -15.22 14.06 16.91
CA GLU A 7 -14.77 12.67 16.77
C GLU A 7 -14.72 12.24 15.31
N ARG A 8 -13.79 12.82 14.56
CA ARG A 8 -13.30 12.15 13.34
C ARG A 8 -12.54 10.90 13.79
N ARG A 9 -13.27 9.80 14.03
CA ARG A 9 -12.65 8.48 14.23
C ARG A 9 -11.74 8.20 13.04
N LYS A 10 -10.43 8.33 13.27
CA LYS A 10 -9.37 7.89 12.34
C LYS A 10 -9.41 6.36 12.29
N LYS A 11 -10.40 5.78 11.61
CA LYS A 11 -10.33 4.37 11.23
C LYS A 11 -9.35 4.28 10.07
N VAL A 12 -8.09 4.02 10.41
CA VAL A 12 -6.99 3.70 9.47
C VAL A 12 -7.20 2.31 8.84
N LEU A 13 -8.30 1.61 9.13
CA LEU A 13 -8.65 0.34 8.51
C LEU A 13 -10.15 0.33 8.27
N THR A 14 -10.57 0.69 7.05
CA THR A 14 -11.99 0.71 6.67
C THR A 14 -12.44 -0.67 6.18
N GLU A 15 -11.55 -1.41 5.50
CA GLU A 15 -11.76 -2.77 5.00
C GLU A 15 -10.48 -3.57 5.19
N ARG A 16 -10.27 -4.02 6.43
CA ARG A 16 -9.00 -4.63 6.88
C ARG A 16 -8.58 -5.82 6.02
N LYS A 17 -9.51 -6.58 5.44
CA LYS A 17 -9.22 -7.79 4.65
C LYS A 17 -8.55 -7.48 3.31
N ILE A 18 -9.12 -6.55 2.52
CA ILE A 18 -8.57 -6.17 1.21
C ILE A 18 -7.30 -5.35 1.40
N GLN A 19 -7.28 -4.45 2.39
CA GLN A 19 -6.07 -3.69 2.74
C GLN A 19 -4.92 -4.60 3.17
N LEU A 20 -5.17 -5.60 4.02
CA LEU A 20 -4.15 -6.57 4.41
C LEU A 20 -3.72 -7.44 3.22
N GLN A 21 -4.61 -7.84 2.31
CA GLN A 21 -4.20 -8.63 1.15
C GLN A 21 -3.22 -7.87 0.24
N PHE A 22 -3.54 -6.62 -0.10
CA PHE A 22 -2.63 -5.78 -0.89
C PHE A 22 -1.34 -5.43 -0.14
N LEU A 23 -1.46 -5.10 1.15
CA LEU A 23 -0.30 -4.80 1.98
C LEU A 23 0.63 -6.01 2.11
N THR A 24 0.09 -7.19 2.40
CA THR A 24 0.86 -8.43 2.50
C THR A 24 1.50 -8.80 1.18
N LEU A 25 0.81 -8.64 0.04
CA LEU A 25 1.38 -8.90 -1.27
C LEU A 25 2.59 -7.99 -1.54
N ILE A 26 2.45 -6.69 -1.33
CA ILE A 26 3.51 -5.71 -1.58
C ILE A 26 4.68 -5.91 -0.61
N ILE A 27 4.40 -6.09 0.68
CA ILE A 27 5.44 -6.37 1.68
C ILE A 27 6.15 -7.69 1.37
N ALA A 28 5.42 -8.76 1.05
CA ALA A 28 6.03 -10.05 0.72
C ALA A 28 6.92 -9.96 -0.52
N ALA A 29 6.47 -9.28 -1.57
CA ALA A 29 7.29 -9.04 -2.78
C ALA A 29 8.58 -8.26 -2.45
N PHE A 30 8.46 -7.23 -1.60
CA PHE A 30 9.62 -6.47 -1.14
C PHE A 30 10.59 -7.31 -0.31
N VAL A 31 10.08 -8.12 0.63
CA VAL A 31 10.90 -9.02 1.46
C VAL A 31 11.66 -10.01 0.58
N VAL A 32 11.01 -10.57 -0.45
CA VAL A 32 11.68 -11.47 -1.42
C VAL A 32 12.80 -10.74 -2.16
N ILE A 33 12.55 -9.53 -2.66
CA ILE A 33 13.58 -8.72 -3.35
C ILE A 33 14.74 -8.41 -2.41
N LEU A 34 14.47 -8.06 -1.15
CA LEU A 34 15.50 -7.75 -0.16
C LEU A 34 16.36 -8.97 0.17
N ILE A 35 15.75 -10.14 0.37
CA ILE A 35 16.48 -11.40 0.55
C ILE A 35 17.38 -11.67 -0.66
N LEU A 36 16.89 -11.45 -1.88
CA LEU A 36 17.70 -11.64 -3.09
C LEU A 36 18.89 -10.67 -3.16
N ILE A 37 18.69 -9.41 -2.77
CA ILE A 37 19.76 -8.40 -2.67
C ILE A 37 20.78 -8.83 -1.62
N GLU A 38 20.34 -9.25 -0.44
CA GLU A 38 21.23 -9.67 0.64
C GLU A 38 22.06 -10.90 0.27
N VAL A 39 21.43 -11.89 -0.37
CA VAL A 39 22.11 -13.07 -0.92
C VAL A 39 23.15 -12.67 -1.98
N HIS A 40 22.82 -11.70 -2.85
CA HIS A 40 23.76 -11.16 -3.83
C HIS A 40 24.93 -10.44 -3.17
N ILE A 41 24.69 -9.58 -2.19
CA ILE A 41 25.72 -8.86 -1.45
C ILE A 41 26.63 -9.84 -0.71
N TYR A 42 26.06 -10.84 -0.02
CA TYR A 42 26.83 -11.87 0.66
C TYR A 42 27.69 -12.68 -0.32
N SER A 43 27.12 -13.08 -1.45
CA SER A 43 27.85 -13.82 -2.50
C SER A 43 28.95 -12.97 -3.14
N PHE A 44 28.69 -11.68 -3.36
CA PHE A 44 29.65 -10.71 -3.87
C PHE A 44 30.81 -10.51 -2.90
N LEU A 45 30.52 -10.28 -1.61
CA LEU A 45 31.52 -10.21 -0.56
C LEU A 45 32.33 -11.51 -0.55
N LYS A 46 31.71 -12.69 -0.45
CA LYS A 46 32.44 -13.97 -0.43
C LYS A 46 33.33 -14.19 -1.66
N SER A 47 32.92 -13.72 -2.85
CA SER A 47 33.66 -13.90 -4.11
C SER A 47 34.82 -12.92 -4.27
N ILE A 48 34.65 -11.68 -3.80
CA ILE A 48 35.59 -10.58 -4.05
C ILE A 48 36.50 -10.30 -2.85
N LEU A 49 36.02 -10.43 -1.60
CA LEU A 49 36.85 -10.24 -0.40
C LEU A 49 38.14 -11.08 -0.39
N PRO A 50 38.13 -12.36 -0.81
CA PRO A 50 39.37 -13.15 -0.85
C PRO A 50 40.38 -12.65 -1.88
N ARG A 51 39.93 -11.88 -2.88
CA ARG A 51 40.79 -11.25 -3.90
C ARG A 51 41.30 -9.88 -3.45
N ILE A 52 40.58 -9.24 -2.53
CA ILE A 52 41.02 -8.04 -1.81
C ILE A 52 41.69 -8.50 -0.50
N GLN A 53 42.73 -9.34 -0.61
CA GLN A 53 43.66 -9.46 0.50
C GLN A 53 44.36 -8.12 0.60
N PHE A 54 44.01 -7.27 1.57
CA PHE A 54 44.90 -6.43 2.37
C PHE A 54 44.05 -5.60 3.37
N ALA A 55 44.19 -5.92 4.66
CA ALA A 55 44.11 -4.98 5.79
C ALA A 55 42.78 -4.28 6.16
N THR A 56 41.60 -4.87 5.94
CA THR A 56 40.37 -4.30 6.53
C THR A 56 39.93 -5.12 7.73
N ASP A 57 39.98 -4.50 8.92
CA ASP A 57 39.57 -5.08 10.18
C ASP A 57 38.21 -5.77 10.07
N HIS A 58 38.10 -6.96 10.66
CA HIS A 58 36.86 -7.75 10.74
C HIS A 58 35.67 -6.89 11.23
N SER A 59 35.94 -5.86 12.04
CA SER A 59 34.99 -4.86 12.51
C SER A 59 34.37 -4.00 11.41
N TYR A 60 35.10 -3.68 10.33
CA TYR A 60 34.58 -2.87 9.22
C TYR A 60 33.56 -3.65 8.39
N ILE A 61 33.82 -4.93 8.13
CA ILE A 61 32.90 -5.81 7.41
C ILE A 61 31.62 -6.02 8.23
N LEU A 62 31.76 -6.25 9.55
CA LEU A 62 30.62 -6.34 10.47
C LEU A 62 29.83 -5.02 10.53
N GLY A 63 30.52 -3.88 10.55
CA GLY A 63 29.89 -2.55 10.51
C GLY A 63 29.10 -2.31 9.23
N LEU A 64 29.63 -2.72 8.08
CA LEU A 64 28.92 -2.69 6.79
C LEU A 64 27.66 -3.56 6.83
N GLY A 65 27.76 -4.79 7.35
CA GLY A 65 26.61 -5.69 7.49
C GLY A 65 25.49 -5.12 8.37
N ILE A 66 25.85 -4.55 9.53
CA ILE A 66 24.89 -3.89 10.43
C ILE A 66 24.25 -2.68 9.76
N THR A 67 25.04 -1.86 9.05
CA THR A 67 24.53 -0.68 8.35
C THR A 67 23.51 -1.07 7.28
N ILE A 68 23.81 -2.08 6.47
CA ILE A 68 22.90 -2.61 5.45
C ILE A 68 21.61 -3.13 6.09
N MET A 69 21.71 -3.86 7.21
CA MET A 69 20.53 -4.38 7.91
C MET A 69 19.63 -3.26 8.44
N VAL A 70 20.21 -2.19 8.99
CA VAL A 70 19.47 -1.01 9.46
C VAL A 70 18.82 -0.29 8.29
N GLU A 71 19.55 -0.06 7.19
CA GLU A 71 19.00 0.56 5.97
C GLU A 71 17.82 -0.25 5.41
N MET A 72 17.92 -1.57 5.38
CA MET A 72 16.83 -2.44 4.97
C MET A 72 15.60 -2.29 5.85
N LEU A 73 15.77 -2.25 7.17
CA LEU A 73 14.67 -2.07 8.11
C LEU A 73 13.96 -0.71 7.89
N VAL A 74 14.73 0.35 7.62
CA VAL A 74 14.18 1.68 7.27
C VAL A 74 13.42 1.62 5.96
N ILE A 75 13.96 0.99 4.91
CA ILE A 75 13.30 0.86 3.61
C ILE A 75 11.97 0.12 3.75
N ILE A 76 11.94 -1.03 4.45
CA ILE A 76 10.71 -1.80 4.70
C ILE A 76 9.68 -0.91 5.41
N SER A 77 10.10 -0.16 6.42
CA SER A 77 9.22 0.71 7.20
C SER A 77 8.62 1.84 6.35
N VAL A 78 9.43 2.49 5.52
CA VAL A 78 9.01 3.58 4.63
C VAL A 78 8.06 3.06 3.55
N VAL A 79 8.39 1.94 2.90
CA VAL A 79 7.56 1.33 1.87
C VAL A 79 6.23 0.84 2.45
N GLY A 80 6.27 0.19 3.61
CA GLY A 80 5.07 -0.25 4.33
C GLY A 80 4.15 0.94 4.63
N TYR A 81 4.70 2.03 5.14
CA TYR A 81 3.95 3.26 5.41
C TYR A 81 3.31 3.84 4.13
N ILE A 82 4.09 4.04 3.06
CA ILE A 82 3.61 4.56 1.78
C ILE A 82 2.49 3.67 1.23
N THR A 83 2.68 2.35 1.28
CA THR A 83 1.71 1.37 0.80
C THR A 83 0.38 1.48 1.54
N VAL A 84 0.40 1.53 2.88
CA VAL A 84 -0.81 1.69 3.68
C VAL A 84 -1.51 3.00 3.33
N VAL A 85 -0.77 4.11 3.29
CA VAL A 85 -1.32 5.44 3.01
C VAL A 85 -1.95 5.53 1.62
N HIS A 86 -1.31 4.95 0.60
CA HIS A 86 -1.85 4.96 -0.76
C HIS A 86 -2.99 3.97 -0.96
N SER A 87 -2.95 2.79 -0.31
CA SER A 87 -4.00 1.79 -0.38
C SER A 87 -5.36 2.34 0.07
N HIS A 88 -5.38 3.25 1.04
CA HIS A 88 -6.60 3.95 1.47
C HIS A 88 -7.34 4.69 0.35
N ARG A 89 -6.63 5.20 -0.67
CA ARG A 89 -7.22 5.92 -1.80
C ARG A 89 -7.87 4.99 -2.83
N ILE A 90 -7.68 3.68 -2.69
CA ILE A 90 -8.24 2.66 -3.58
C ILE A 90 -9.31 1.87 -2.82
N VAL A 91 -8.94 1.24 -1.71
CA VAL A 91 -9.81 0.30 -1.01
C VAL A 91 -11.03 0.99 -0.40
N GLY A 92 -10.84 2.18 0.18
CA GLY A 92 -11.92 2.98 0.77
C GLY A 92 -13.05 3.34 -0.21
N PRO A 93 -12.74 3.98 -1.36
CA PRO A 93 -13.77 4.28 -2.36
C PRO A 93 -14.33 3.01 -3.02
N PHE A 94 -13.52 1.96 -3.20
CA PHE A 94 -13.98 0.71 -3.81
C PHE A 94 -15.10 0.05 -3.01
N SER A 95 -14.90 -0.13 -1.71
CA SER A 95 -15.91 -0.77 -0.85
C SER A 95 -17.18 0.06 -0.72
N ARG A 96 -17.04 1.40 -0.72
CA ARG A 96 -18.19 2.30 -0.76
C ARG A 96 -19.00 2.12 -2.05
N VAL A 97 -18.33 2.14 -3.20
CA VAL A 97 -18.99 1.96 -4.50
C VAL A 97 -19.69 0.60 -4.58
N GLN A 98 -19.02 -0.47 -4.16
CA GLN A 98 -19.62 -1.81 -4.14
C GLN A 98 -20.88 -1.87 -3.27
N ARG A 99 -20.83 -1.28 -2.08
CA ARG A 99 -21.99 -1.23 -1.17
C ARG A 99 -23.13 -0.41 -1.78
N GLU A 100 -22.84 0.79 -2.27
CA GLU A 100 -23.87 1.66 -2.86
C GLU A 100 -24.51 1.02 -4.09
N LEU A 101 -23.74 0.35 -4.96
CA LEU A 101 -24.29 -0.40 -6.09
C LEU A 101 -25.19 -1.56 -5.65
N GLY A 102 -24.77 -2.34 -4.64
CA GLY A 102 -25.59 -3.42 -4.10
C GLY A 102 -26.88 -2.93 -3.41
N GLU A 103 -26.87 -1.74 -2.81
CA GLU A 103 -28.09 -1.09 -2.31
C GLU A 103 -29.02 -0.68 -3.46
N MET A 104 -28.47 -0.09 -4.54
CA MET A 104 -29.27 0.30 -5.71
C MET A 104 -29.90 -0.90 -6.41
N GLU A 105 -29.17 -2.02 -6.53
CA GLU A 105 -29.68 -3.27 -7.08
C GLU A 105 -30.88 -3.79 -6.28
N LYS A 106 -30.78 -3.77 -4.95
CA LYS A 106 -31.86 -4.24 -4.05
C LYS A 106 -33.07 -3.31 -4.03
N GLU A 107 -32.85 -2.00 -4.02
CA GLU A 107 -33.91 -1.00 -3.93
C GLU A 107 -34.54 -0.68 -5.29
N GLY A 108 -33.90 -1.08 -6.40
CA GLY A 108 -34.30 -0.73 -7.76
C GLY A 108 -34.19 0.78 -8.06
N LYS A 109 -33.48 1.54 -7.23
CA LYS A 109 -33.37 2.99 -7.31
C LYS A 109 -31.93 3.39 -7.61
N TYR A 110 -31.66 3.71 -8.86
CA TYR A 110 -30.34 4.19 -9.28
C TYR A 110 -30.12 5.65 -8.89
N ARG A 111 -29.03 5.92 -8.17
CA ARG A 111 -28.63 7.25 -7.69
C ARG A 111 -27.15 7.49 -7.98
N HIS A 112 -26.73 8.75 -8.10
CA HIS A 112 -25.31 9.04 -8.35
C HIS A 112 -24.41 8.59 -7.19
N LEU A 113 -23.33 7.90 -7.57
CA LEU A 113 -22.23 7.52 -6.70
C LEU A 113 -21.33 8.73 -6.42
N LYS A 114 -20.81 8.83 -5.19
CA LYS A 114 -19.91 9.92 -4.77
C LYS A 114 -18.59 9.40 -4.19
N VAL A 115 -17.49 9.80 -4.81
CA VAL A 115 -16.12 9.59 -4.31
C VAL A 115 -15.38 10.92 -4.18
N ARG A 116 -14.25 10.93 -3.46
CA ARG A 116 -13.47 12.17 -3.23
C ARG A 116 -12.62 12.47 -4.46
N LYS A 117 -12.34 13.75 -4.71
CA LYS A 117 -11.52 14.20 -5.87
C LYS A 117 -10.13 13.57 -5.96
N LYS A 118 -9.55 13.15 -4.83
CA LYS A 118 -8.21 12.54 -4.76
C LYS A 118 -8.23 11.00 -4.79
N ASP A 119 -9.41 10.39 -4.87
CA ASP A 119 -9.58 8.95 -4.93
C ASP A 119 -9.28 8.45 -6.35
N LEU A 120 -8.59 7.30 -6.46
CA LEU A 120 -8.18 6.74 -7.76
C LEU A 120 -9.36 6.29 -8.63
N LEU A 121 -10.52 6.03 -8.02
CA LEU A 121 -11.72 5.53 -8.71
C LEU A 121 -12.61 6.63 -9.27
N ILE A 122 -12.24 7.92 -9.17
CA ILE A 122 -13.11 9.02 -9.58
C ILE A 122 -13.54 8.94 -11.04
N ALA A 123 -12.62 8.66 -11.95
CA ALA A 123 -12.94 8.55 -13.37
C ALA A 123 -13.90 7.39 -13.66
N LEU A 124 -13.77 6.26 -12.95
CA LEU A 124 -14.70 5.13 -13.08
C LEU A 124 -16.09 5.51 -12.58
N VAL A 125 -16.16 6.16 -11.41
CA VAL A 125 -17.43 6.59 -10.81
C VAL A 125 -18.16 7.61 -11.69
N GLU A 126 -17.43 8.53 -12.32
CA GLU A 126 -17.99 9.46 -13.30
C GLU A 126 -18.61 8.72 -14.49
N LYS A 127 -17.93 7.70 -15.03
CA LYS A 127 -18.47 6.86 -16.11
C LYS A 127 -19.71 6.07 -15.68
N ILE A 128 -19.73 5.54 -14.46
CA ILE A 128 -20.91 4.84 -13.92
C ILE A 128 -22.08 5.81 -13.78
N ASN A 129 -21.86 7.03 -13.27
CA ASN A 129 -22.91 8.04 -13.16
C ASN A 129 -23.51 8.42 -14.52
N ILE A 130 -22.70 8.52 -15.57
CA ILE A 130 -23.19 8.72 -16.94
C ILE A 130 -24.10 7.58 -17.40
N LEU A 131 -23.78 6.33 -17.04
CA LEU A 131 -24.63 5.18 -17.38
C LEU A 131 -25.95 5.23 -16.62
N ILE A 132 -25.92 5.57 -15.32
CA ILE A 132 -27.11 5.76 -14.50
C ILE A 132 -28.04 6.82 -15.11
N ASP A 133 -27.48 7.94 -15.59
CA ASP A 133 -28.26 9.00 -16.25
C ASP A 133 -28.94 8.53 -17.54
N ARG A 134 -28.38 7.52 -18.22
CA ARG A 134 -28.99 6.93 -19.42
C ARG A 134 -30.10 5.94 -19.08
N THR A 135 -29.99 5.22 -17.97
CA THR A 135 -31.01 4.25 -17.53
C THR A 135 -32.22 4.92 -16.89
N ASN A 136 -32.04 6.11 -16.32
CA ASN A 136 -33.14 6.90 -15.73
C ASN A 136 -33.87 7.82 -16.75
N LYS A 137 -33.49 7.78 -18.03
CA LYS A 137 -34.22 8.41 -19.13
C LYS A 137 -35.21 7.43 -19.75
#